data_AF-A0A3D5VBU9-F1
#
_entry.id   AF-A0A3D5VBU9-F1
#
_cell.length_a   1.000
_cell.length_b   1.000
_cell.length_c   1.000
_cell.angle_alpha   90.00
_cell.angle_beta   90.00
_cell.angle_gamma   90.00
#
_symmetry.space_group_name_H-M   'P 1'
#
loop_
_entity.id
_entity.type
_entity.pdbx_description
1 polymer ?
#
loop_
_entity_poly.entity_id
_entity_poly.type
_entity_poly.pdbx_seq_one_letter_code
_entity_poly.pdbx_strand_id
1 'polypeptide(L)'
;MKRILIILFLLSIATLAICQDTAPSSSFAPGSAYLYSGTLQEADQLKIKTYIWGQVRKPGLYIVPDDTDLLTLLSLANGPTEDAKLSKIRIVRSTEEGEEIILVDLKDYMETADDNLIPTLQPGDTIIVSG
;
A
#
# COMPACT_ATOMS: atom_id res chain seq x y z
N MET A 1 35.54 18.04 -49.95
CA MET A 1 35.93 18.07 -48.52
C MET A 1 34.79 18.44 -47.57
N LYS A 2 33.94 19.44 -47.87
CA LYS A 2 32.83 19.86 -46.97
C LYS A 2 31.68 18.83 -46.79
N ARG A 3 31.39 17.99 -47.79
CA ARG A 3 30.33 16.94 -47.68
C ARG A 3 30.72 15.75 -46.78
N ILE A 4 32.01 15.45 -46.66
CA ILE A 4 32.54 14.40 -45.77
C ILE A 4 32.51 14.86 -44.30
N LEU A 5 32.72 16.16 -44.05
CA LEU A 5 32.63 16.75 -42.71
C LEU A 5 31.20 16.69 -42.13
N ILE A 6 30.18 16.89 -42.96
CA ILE A 6 28.76 16.86 -42.53
C ILE A 6 28.31 15.44 -42.15
N ILE A 7 28.80 14.42 -42.86
CA ILE A 7 28.46 13.01 -42.56
C ILE A 7 29.12 12.56 -41.25
N LEU A 8 30.35 12.98 -40.98
CA LEU A 8 31.02 12.71 -39.69
C LEU A 8 30.34 13.42 -38.51
N PHE A 9 29.81 14.63 -38.73
CA PHE A 9 29.11 15.38 -37.68
C PHE A 9 27.75 14.76 -37.32
N LEU A 10 27.02 14.21 -38.31
CA LEU A 10 25.76 13.50 -38.07
C LEU A 10 25.94 12.13 -37.39
N LEU A 11 27.08 11.46 -37.61
CA LEU A 11 27.37 10.15 -37.00
C LEU A 11 27.72 10.27 -35.49
N SER A 12 28.16 11.44 -35.03
CA SER A 12 28.47 11.72 -33.62
C SER A 12 27.22 11.94 -32.75
N ILE A 13 26.11 12.40 -33.34
CA ILE A 13 24.87 12.73 -32.61
C ILE A 13 24.06 11.46 -32.25
N ALA A 14 24.33 10.33 -32.91
CA ALA A 14 23.56 9.10 -32.75
C ALA A 14 23.96 8.21 -31.54
N THR A 15 24.96 8.59 -30.74
CA THR A 15 25.42 7.79 -29.58
C THR A 15 24.98 8.33 -28.22
N LEU A 16 24.12 9.34 -28.17
CA LEU A 16 23.68 9.99 -26.92
C LEU A 16 22.20 9.72 -26.58
N ALA A 17 21.76 8.47 -26.61
CA ALA A 17 20.45 8.09 -26.05
C ALA A 17 20.34 6.59 -25.73
N ILE A 18 21.20 6.10 -24.83
CA ILE A 18 20.88 4.89 -24.06
C ILE A 18 21.18 5.22 -22.60
N CYS A 19 20.24 5.86 -21.92
CA CYS A 19 20.15 5.75 -20.47
C CYS A 19 19.00 4.79 -20.22
N GLN A 20 19.33 3.54 -19.90
CA GLN A 20 18.34 2.57 -19.46
C GLN A 20 17.88 3.01 -18.07
N ASP A 21 16.62 3.41 -17.94
CA ASP A 21 15.93 3.39 -16.66
C ASP A 21 15.87 1.94 -16.18
N THR A 22 16.92 1.49 -15.50
CA THR A 22 16.86 0.28 -14.71
C THR A 22 15.96 0.60 -13.52
N ALA A 23 14.68 0.28 -13.64
CA ALA A 23 13.78 0.24 -12.50
C ALA A 23 14.47 -0.47 -11.33
N PRO A 24 14.40 0.05 -10.09
CA PRO A 24 14.95 -0.65 -8.94
C PRO A 24 14.18 -1.96 -8.78
N SER A 25 14.82 -3.07 -9.14
CA SER A 25 14.36 -4.41 -8.80
C SER A 25 14.51 -4.58 -7.30
N SER A 26 13.46 -4.25 -6.55
CA SER A 26 13.36 -4.62 -5.13
C SER A 26 13.24 -6.14 -5.06
N SER A 27 14.38 -6.78 -4.79
CA SER A 27 14.45 -8.20 -4.47
C SER A 27 13.84 -8.40 -3.09
N PHE A 28 12.58 -8.85 -3.07
CA PHE A 28 11.87 -9.18 -1.84
C PHE A 28 12.49 -10.44 -1.21
N ALA A 29 13.06 -10.28 -0.02
CA ALA A 29 13.28 -11.39 0.90
C ALA A 29 11.93 -11.78 1.57
N PRO A 30 11.70 -13.07 1.88
CA PRO A 30 10.44 -13.57 2.41
C PRO A 30 10.32 -13.18 3.89
N GLY A 31 9.58 -12.12 4.19
CA GLY A 31 9.44 -11.60 5.55
C GLY A 31 8.41 -10.49 5.65
N SER A 32 7.15 -10.82 5.35
CA SER A 32 5.88 -10.23 5.82
C SER A 32 5.65 -8.71 5.91
N ALA A 33 6.54 -7.84 5.45
CA ALA A 33 6.31 -6.40 5.39
C ALA A 33 5.95 -5.99 3.96
N TYR A 34 4.67 -5.65 3.74
CA TYR A 34 4.21 -5.09 2.47
C TYR A 34 4.46 -3.57 2.50
N LEU A 35 5.41 -3.12 1.67
CA LEU A 35 5.73 -1.71 1.52
C LEU A 35 4.95 -1.13 0.35
N TYR A 36 4.21 -0.05 0.62
CA TYR A 36 3.64 0.79 -0.42
C TYR A 36 4.77 1.60 -1.09
N SER A 37 5.05 1.29 -2.37
CA SER A 37 6.11 1.91 -3.18
C SER A 37 5.54 3.01 -4.06
N GLY A 38 5.59 4.24 -3.55
CA GLY A 38 5.20 5.44 -4.26
C GLY A 38 6.26 5.99 -5.23
N THR A 39 5.85 6.88 -6.13
CA THR A 39 6.74 7.66 -7.02
C THR A 39 7.39 8.82 -6.27
N LEU A 40 8.42 9.46 -6.84
CA LEU A 40 9.31 10.44 -6.17
C LEU A 40 8.62 11.67 -5.52
N GLN A 41 7.31 11.86 -5.69
CA GLN A 41 6.51 12.87 -4.98
C GLN A 41 5.97 12.38 -3.61
N GLU A 42 5.95 11.06 -3.35
CA GLU A 42 5.55 10.44 -2.08
C GLU A 42 6.71 10.33 -1.06
N ALA A 43 7.87 10.92 -1.34
CA ALA A 43 9.00 10.92 -0.41
C ALA A 43 8.70 11.69 0.90
N ASP A 44 7.67 12.55 0.90
CA ASP A 44 7.27 13.36 2.04
C ASP A 44 5.98 12.86 2.73
N GLN A 45 5.40 11.75 2.25
CA GLN A 45 4.18 11.20 2.84
C GLN A 45 4.53 10.41 4.11
N LEU A 46 3.89 10.77 5.22
CA LEU A 46 4.07 10.07 6.49
C LEU A 46 3.56 8.64 6.38
N LYS A 47 4.32 7.68 6.90
CA LYS A 47 3.96 6.27 6.90
C LYS A 47 3.75 5.76 8.31
N ILE A 48 2.72 4.95 8.46
CA ILE A 48 2.31 4.33 9.72
C ILE A 48 2.46 2.81 9.63
N LYS A 49 2.71 2.18 10.78
CA LYS A 49 2.71 0.72 10.91
C LYS A 49 1.31 0.27 11.30
N THR A 50 0.74 -0.67 10.57
CA THR A 50 -0.55 -1.28 10.87
C THR A 50 -0.43 -2.80 10.77
N TYR A 51 -1.27 -3.52 11.50
CA TYR A 51 -1.23 -4.98 11.54
C TYR A 51 -2.58 -5.53 11.12
N ILE A 52 -2.60 -6.58 10.30
CA ILE A 52 -3.83 -7.26 9.91
C ILE A 52 -3.73 -8.76 10.15
N TRP A 53 -4.74 -9.31 10.82
CA TRP A 53 -4.80 -10.70 11.25
C TRP A 53 -6.17 -11.32 10.98
N GLY A 54 -6.20 -12.65 11.00
CA GLY A 54 -7.43 -13.43 10.86
C GLY A 54 -7.72 -13.83 9.42
N GLN A 55 -9.00 -13.78 9.04
CA GLN A 55 -9.53 -14.27 7.76
C GLN A 55 -9.26 -13.31 6.59
N VAL A 56 -7.98 -13.13 6.27
CA VAL A 56 -7.48 -12.36 5.12
C VAL A 56 -6.44 -13.17 4.35
N ARG A 57 -6.28 -12.89 3.04
CA ARG A 57 -5.39 -13.70 2.20
C ARG A 57 -3.91 -13.53 2.55
N LYS A 58 -3.51 -12.34 3.00
CA LYS A 58 -2.14 -12.02 3.40
C LYS A 58 -2.14 -11.30 4.75
N PRO A 59 -2.20 -12.03 5.87
CA PRO A 59 -2.04 -11.42 7.19
C PRO A 59 -0.59 -10.98 7.43
N GLY A 60 -0.38 -9.93 8.21
CA GLY A 60 0.96 -9.45 8.54
C GLY A 60 1.05 -7.98 8.92
N LEU A 61 2.29 -7.47 8.90
CA LEU A 61 2.63 -6.07 9.12
C LEU A 61 2.59 -5.30 7.80
N TYR A 62 1.94 -4.15 7.82
CA TYR A 62 1.84 -3.24 6.69
C TYR A 62 2.43 -1.89 7.07
N ILE A 63 3.21 -1.31 6.15
CA ILE A 63 3.71 0.06 6.28
C ILE A 63 3.08 0.86 5.16
N VAL A 64 2.08 1.67 5.54
CA VAL A 64 1.18 2.36 4.62
C VAL A 64 1.17 3.86 4.92
N PRO A 65 0.79 4.70 3.96
CA PRO A 65 0.51 6.11 4.21
C PRO A 65 -0.43 6.36 5.40
N ASP A 66 -0.27 7.49 6.09
CA ASP A 66 -1.08 7.88 7.25
C ASP A 66 -2.55 8.22 6.94
N ASP A 67 -2.88 8.41 5.66
CA ASP A 67 -4.25 8.59 5.14
C ASP A 67 -4.90 7.26 4.70
N THR A 68 -4.26 6.12 4.95
CA THR A 68 -4.78 4.79 4.55
C THR A 68 -6.00 4.41 5.39
N ASP A 69 -7.08 4.01 4.70
CA ASP A 69 -8.29 3.48 5.32
C ASP A 69 -8.30 1.94 5.42
N LEU A 70 -9.28 1.41 6.16
CA LEU A 70 -9.46 -0.04 6.34
C LEU A 70 -9.65 -0.79 5.02
N LEU A 71 -10.40 -0.23 4.07
CA LEU A 71 -10.72 -0.89 2.79
C LEU A 71 -9.47 -1.03 1.92
N THR A 72 -8.65 0.01 1.89
CA THR A 72 -7.37 0.07 1.21
C THR A 72 -6.41 -0.95 1.81
N LEU A 73 -6.29 -1.00 3.14
CA LEU A 73 -5.46 -2.00 3.80
C LEU A 73 -5.92 -3.43 3.49
N LEU A 74 -7.22 -3.70 3.53
CA LEU A 74 -7.79 -5.00 3.14
C LEU A 74 -7.46 -5.35 1.70
N SER A 75 -7.50 -4.38 0.79
CA SER A 75 -7.14 -4.56 -0.62
C SER A 75 -5.65 -4.91 -0.77
N LEU A 76 -4.77 -4.22 -0.03
CA LEU A 76 -3.34 -4.54 0.05
C LEU A 76 -3.09 -5.94 0.63
N ALA A 77 -3.97 -6.41 1.52
CA ALA A 77 -3.97 -7.76 2.07
C ALA A 77 -4.59 -8.83 1.13
N ASN A 78 -4.80 -8.48 -0.15
CA ASN A 78 -5.44 -9.31 -1.16
C ASN A 78 -6.91 -9.66 -0.84
N GLY A 79 -7.56 -8.85 -0.02
CA GLY A 79 -8.94 -9.00 0.39
C GLY A 79 -9.17 -10.07 1.47
N PRO A 80 -10.42 -10.16 1.96
CA PRO A 80 -10.84 -11.21 2.90
C PRO A 80 -10.79 -12.60 2.26
N THR A 81 -10.75 -13.64 3.11
CA THR A 81 -10.98 -15.03 2.68
C THR A 81 -12.48 -15.31 2.55
N GLU A 82 -12.84 -16.47 2.00
CA GLU A 82 -14.25 -16.88 1.83
C GLU A 82 -14.98 -17.07 3.16
N ASP A 83 -14.24 -17.45 4.22
CA ASP A 83 -14.78 -17.66 5.57
C ASP A 83 -14.88 -16.37 6.40
N ALA A 84 -14.49 -15.21 5.86
CA ALA A 84 -14.44 -13.96 6.61
C ALA A 84 -15.83 -13.42 6.97
N LYS A 85 -16.04 -13.11 8.26
CA LYS A 85 -17.22 -12.40 8.76
C LYS A 85 -17.04 -10.89 8.65
N LEU A 86 -17.40 -10.34 7.48
CA LEU A 86 -17.25 -8.92 7.16
C LEU A 86 -18.06 -7.97 8.05
N SER A 87 -19.10 -8.47 8.71
CA SER A 87 -19.91 -7.67 9.65
C SER A 87 -19.30 -7.52 11.05
N LYS A 88 -18.16 -8.16 11.32
CA LYS A 88 -17.51 -8.19 12.64
C LYS A 88 -16.00 -8.02 12.54
N ILE A 89 -15.58 -7.02 11.78
CA ILE A 89 -14.18 -6.61 11.76
C ILE A 89 -13.92 -5.74 13.00
N ARG A 90 -12.78 -5.94 13.64
CA ARG A 90 -12.38 -5.17 14.83
C ARG A 90 -11.06 -4.48 14.57
N ILE A 91 -10.99 -3.20 14.90
CA ILE A 91 -9.73 -2.45 14.95
C ILE A 91 -9.42 -2.22 16.42
N VAL A 92 -8.28 -2.72 16.86
CA VAL A 92 -7.74 -2.51 18.19
C VAL A 92 -6.73 -1.38 18.10
N ARG A 93 -6.99 -0.30 18.82
CA ARG A 93 -6.22 0.94 18.78
C ARG A 93 -5.70 1.28 20.17
N SER A 94 -4.40 1.51 20.28
CA SER A 94 -3.80 2.00 21.54
C SER A 94 -3.93 3.52 21.60
N THR A 95 -4.52 4.02 22.68
CA THR A 95 -4.68 5.44 22.98
C THR A 95 -3.96 5.77 24.29
N GLU A 96 -3.86 7.06 24.64
CA GLU A 96 -3.29 7.48 25.92
C GLU A 96 -4.10 6.97 27.14
N GLU A 97 -5.40 6.74 26.93
CA GLU A 97 -6.33 6.29 27.97
C GLU A 97 -6.45 4.76 28.07
N GLY A 98 -5.87 4.02 27.12
CA GLY A 98 -5.89 2.55 27.11
C GLY A 98 -6.07 1.96 25.72
N GLU A 99 -6.89 0.91 25.63
CA GLU A 99 -7.21 0.23 24.38
C GLU A 99 -8.64 0.59 23.94
N GLU A 100 -8.77 1.12 22.73
CA GLU A 100 -10.04 1.36 22.05
C GLU A 100 -10.32 0.23 21.06
N ILE A 101 -11.56 -0.27 21.05
CA ILE A 101 -12.01 -1.28 20.09
C ILE A 101 -13.08 -0.66 19.19
N ILE A 102 -12.75 -0.49 17.91
CA ILE A 102 -13.66 0.01 16.88
C ILE A 102 -14.22 -1.20 16.14
N LEU A 103 -15.55 -1.31 16.13
CA LEU A 103 -16.25 -2.35 15.37
C LEU A 103 -16.64 -1.80 14.00
N VAL A 104 -16.32 -2.56 12.96
CA VAL A 104 -16.63 -2.18 11.58
C VAL A 104 -17.47 -3.27 10.92
N ASP A 105 -18.61 -2.85 10.38
CA ASP A 105 -19.45 -3.67 9.52
C ASP A 105 -19.19 -3.32 8.05
N LEU A 106 -18.25 -4.06 7.45
CA LEU A 106 -17.92 -3.88 6.05
C LEU A 106 -19.03 -4.39 5.12
N LYS A 107 -19.92 -5.26 5.61
CA LYS A 107 -21.07 -5.72 4.80
C LYS A 107 -22.04 -4.57 4.58
N ASP A 108 -22.33 -3.80 5.63
CA ASP A 108 -23.19 -2.62 5.54
C ASP A 108 -22.60 -1.56 4.59
N TYR A 109 -21.29 -1.35 4.63
CA TYR A 109 -20.60 -0.50 3.66
C TYR A 109 -20.78 -0.99 2.21
N MET A 110 -20.68 -2.30 1.96
CA MET A 110 -20.86 -2.84 0.60
C MET A 110 -22.30 -2.66 0.07
N GLU A 111 -23.28 -2.55 0.96
CA GLU A 111 -24.69 -2.35 0.60
C GLU A 111 -25.04 -0.87 0.44
N THR A 112 -24.46 0.00 1.27
CA THR A 112 -24.82 1.44 1.37
C THR A 112 -23.84 2.37 0.68
N ALA A 113 -22.58 1.96 0.50
CA ALA A 113 -21.45 2.80 0.13
C ALA A 113 -21.27 4.04 1.05
N ASP A 114 -21.63 3.93 2.33
CA ASP A 114 -21.45 5.00 3.31
C ASP A 114 -20.01 5.03 3.83
N ASP A 115 -19.21 5.98 3.34
CA ASP A 115 -17.81 6.14 3.74
C ASP A 115 -17.63 6.41 5.24
N ASN A 116 -18.66 6.85 5.97
CA ASN A 116 -18.59 7.02 7.43
C ASN A 116 -18.40 5.69 8.18
N LEU A 117 -18.70 4.56 7.53
CA LEU A 117 -18.50 3.22 8.08
C LEU A 117 -17.04 2.76 7.97
N ILE A 118 -16.21 3.45 7.20
CA ILE A 118 -14.82 3.05 6.91
C ILE A 118 -13.86 3.99 7.64
N PRO A 119 -13.27 3.56 8.78
CA PRO A 119 -12.34 4.41 9.51
C PRO A 119 -10.97 4.48 8.81
N THR A 120 -10.36 5.67 8.88
CA THR A 120 -8.93 5.87 8.61
C THR A 120 -8.10 5.19 9.70
N LEU A 121 -7.02 4.53 9.30
CA LEU A 121 -6.13 3.82 10.20
C LEU A 121 -5.16 4.78 10.90
N GLN A 122 -4.76 4.40 12.10
CA GLN A 122 -3.80 5.14 12.92
C GLN A 122 -2.54 4.31 13.20
N PRO A 123 -1.43 4.97 13.59
CA PRO A 123 -0.20 4.27 13.95
C PRO A 123 -0.44 3.20 15.03
N GLY A 124 -0.07 1.97 14.72
CA GLY A 124 -0.19 0.84 15.64
C GLY A 124 -1.53 0.11 15.60
N ASP A 125 -2.49 0.56 14.79
CA ASP A 125 -3.79 -0.12 14.66
C ASP A 125 -3.61 -1.61 14.29
N THR A 126 -4.35 -2.45 15.02
CA THR A 126 -4.41 -3.90 14.78
C THR A 126 -5.79 -4.30 14.32
N ILE A 127 -5.90 -4.68 13.05
CA ILE A 127 -7.11 -5.10 12.39
C ILE A 127 -7.25 -6.62 12.53
N ILE A 128 -8.41 -7.06 13.02
CA ILE A 128 -8.73 -8.48 13.21
C ILE A 128 -9.99 -8.80 12.43
N VAL A 129 -9.86 -9.66 11.42
CA VAL A 129 -10.97 -10.18 10.62
C VAL A 129 -11.39 -11.54 11.16
N SER A 130 -12.59 -11.61 11.72
CA SER A 130 -13.13 -12.84 12.31
C SER A 130 -13.57 -13.83 11.21
N GLY A 131 -13.51 -15.13 11.51
CA GLY A 131 -14.17 -16.20 10.73
C GLY A 131 -15.43 -16.71 11.42
#